data_AF-A0A117P5Z3-F1
#
_entry.id   AF-A0A117P5Z3-F1
#
_cell.length_a   1.000
_cell.length_b   1.000
_cell.length_c   1.000
_cell.angle_alpha   90.00
_cell.angle_beta   90.00
_cell.angle_gamma   90.00
#
_symmetry.space_group_name_H-M   'P 1'
#
loop_
_entity.id
_entity.type
_entity.pdbx_description
1 polymer ?
#
loop_
_entity_poly.entity_id
_entity_poly.type
_entity_poly.pdbx_seq_one_letter_code
_entity_poly.pdbx_strand_id
1 'polypeptide(L)'
;MADFQIDVDRMKTLISRLDQVGDRMRGAQERLNKVGPKGLGTDGLDNACDGFQDDWGDGIKRIADGAKQLHEGLQKTLEAYQTVDQDLQKGFSQK
;
A
#
# COMPACT_ATOMS: atom_id res chain seq x y z
N MET A 1 1.28 -31.18 -8.63
CA MET A 1 1.61 -29.90 -9.30
C MET A 1 0.85 -28.76 -8.62
N ALA A 2 1.10 -28.51 -7.33
CA ALA A 2 0.33 -27.54 -6.53
C ALA A 2 1.16 -26.31 -6.10
N ASP A 3 2.42 -26.21 -6.54
CA ASP A 3 3.40 -25.26 -6.00
C ASP A 3 3.33 -23.85 -6.64
N PHE A 4 2.53 -23.71 -7.72
CA PHE A 4 2.35 -22.45 -8.45
C PHE A 4 0.90 -21.97 -8.47
N GLN A 5 0.05 -22.43 -7.55
CA GLN A 5 -1.27 -21.83 -7.40
C GLN A 5 -1.09 -20.52 -6.63
N ILE A 6 -0.85 -19.45 -7.40
CA ILE A 6 -0.87 -18.09 -6.88
C ILE A 6 -2.21 -17.92 -6.15
N ASP A 7 -2.15 -17.72 -4.83
CA ASP A 7 -3.31 -17.48 -3.98
C ASP A 7 -3.83 -16.07 -4.26
N VAL A 8 -4.63 -15.97 -5.33
CA VAL A 8 -5.23 -14.73 -5.82
C VAL A 8 -6.02 -14.03 -4.72
N ASP A 9 -6.66 -14.80 -3.85
CA ASP A 9 -7.45 -14.27 -2.74
C ASP A 9 -6.56 -13.69 -1.63
N ARG A 10 -5.41 -14.32 -1.35
CA ARG A 10 -4.38 -13.74 -0.46
C ARG A 10 -3.75 -12.49 -1.05
N MET A 11 -3.54 -12.41 -2.36
CA MET A 11 -3.06 -11.17 -3.01
C MET A 11 -4.08 -10.04 -2.89
N LYS A 12 -5.37 -10.31 -3.18
CA LYS A 12 -6.46 -9.34 -2.96
C LYS A 12 -6.57 -8.89 -1.51
N THR A 13 -6.38 -9.82 -0.57
CA THR A 13 -6.38 -9.51 0.87
C THR A 13 -5.20 -8.62 1.26
N LEU A 14 -4.01 -8.89 0.71
CA LEU A 14 -2.82 -8.07 0.95
C LEU A 14 -3.01 -6.65 0.42
N ILE A 15 -3.56 -6.53 -0.79
CA ILE A 15 -3.95 -5.25 -1.41
C ILE A 15 -4.87 -4.44 -0.49
N SER A 16 -5.98 -5.04 -0.04
CA SER A 16 -6.94 -4.33 0.81
C SER A 16 -6.33 -3.89 2.15
N ARG A 17 -5.39 -4.67 2.70
CA ARG A 17 -4.67 -4.29 3.91
C ARG A 17 -3.74 -3.10 3.69
N LEU A 18 -3.07 -3.05 2.55
CA LEU A 18 -2.18 -1.93 2.21
C LEU A 18 -2.97 -0.62 2.07
N ASP A 19 -4.15 -0.66 1.43
CA ASP A 19 -5.05 0.51 1.35
C ASP A 19 -5.49 0.99 2.74
N GLN A 20 -5.93 0.06 3.61
CA GLN A 20 -6.34 0.39 4.98
C GLN A 20 -5.20 0.99 5.81
N VAL A 21 -3.96 0.54 5.60
CA VAL A 21 -2.77 1.12 6.25
C VAL A 21 -2.57 2.56 5.77
N GLY A 22 -2.69 2.82 4.47
CA GLY A 22 -2.63 4.16 3.89
C GLY A 22 -3.66 5.12 4.50
N ASP A 23 -4.92 4.66 4.64
CA ASP A 23 -5.99 5.45 5.23
C ASP A 23 -5.75 5.77 6.71
N ARG A 24 -5.33 4.78 7.50
CA ARG A 24 -5.01 4.97 8.93
C ARG A 24 -3.87 5.96 9.12
N MET A 25 -2.83 5.84 8.29
CA MET A 25 -1.68 6.73 8.31
C MET A 25 -2.08 8.17 8.00
N ARG A 26 -2.86 8.38 6.93
CA ARG A 26 -3.39 9.71 6.58
C ARG A 26 -4.21 10.31 7.72
N GLY A 27 -5.09 9.52 8.34
CA GLY A 27 -5.88 9.96 9.49
C GLY A 27 -5.03 10.32 10.72
N ALA A 28 -3.91 9.62 10.95
CA ALA A 28 -2.97 9.99 12.01
C ALA A 28 -2.25 11.31 11.71
N GLN A 29 -1.82 11.53 10.46
CA GLN A 29 -1.23 12.80 10.02
C GLN A 29 -2.20 13.98 10.20
N GLU A 30 -3.46 13.82 9.80
CA GLU A 30 -4.49 14.86 9.99
C GLU A 30 -4.72 15.21 11.46
N ARG A 31 -4.69 14.20 12.35
CA ARG A 31 -4.79 14.43 13.80
C ARG A 31 -3.58 15.17 14.34
N LEU A 32 -2.37 14.83 13.91
CA LEU A 32 -1.15 15.55 14.28
C LEU A 32 -1.20 17.02 13.83
N ASN A 33 -1.57 17.27 12.57
CA ASN A 33 -1.76 18.62 12.04
C ASN A 33 -2.79 19.44 12.83
N LYS A 34 -3.85 18.80 13.35
CA LYS A 34 -4.86 19.47 14.17
C LYS A 34 -4.37 19.87 15.56
N VAL A 35 -3.42 19.14 16.14
CA VAL A 35 -2.86 19.47 17.46
C VAL A 35 -1.94 20.69 17.34
N GLY A 36 -1.20 20.80 16.24
CA GLY A 36 -0.36 21.96 15.89
C GLY A 36 0.80 22.23 16.88
N PRO A 37 1.87 22.90 16.44
CA PRO A 37 3.00 23.24 17.31
C PRO A 37 2.57 24.17 18.46
N LYS A 38 1.68 25.13 18.19
CA LYS A 38 1.29 26.21 19.11
C LYS A 38 0.59 25.78 20.42
N GLY A 39 0.27 24.50 20.59
CA GLY A 39 -0.40 23.97 21.78
C GLY A 39 0.55 23.54 22.91
N LEU A 40 1.85 23.41 22.65
CA LEU A 40 2.79 22.72 23.53
C LEU A 40 3.69 23.65 24.38
N GLY A 41 3.77 24.94 24.01
CA GLY A 41 4.19 26.01 24.92
C GLY A 41 5.70 26.20 25.08
N THR A 42 6.53 25.58 24.24
CA THR A 42 7.99 25.88 24.19
C THR A 42 8.53 25.77 22.77
N ASP A 43 9.30 26.77 22.32
CA ASP A 43 9.83 26.86 20.94
C ASP A 43 10.62 25.61 20.49
N GLY A 44 11.27 24.90 21.42
CA GLY A 44 11.99 23.65 21.13
C GLY A 44 11.07 22.45 20.88
N LEU A 45 9.94 22.39 21.60
CA LEU A 45 8.94 21.33 21.45
C LEU A 45 8.09 21.55 20.19
N ASP A 46 7.78 22.81 19.89
CA ASP A 46 7.08 23.24 18.68
C ASP A 46 7.88 22.86 17.41
N ASN A 47 9.18 23.18 17.36
CA ASN A 47 10.05 22.81 16.24
C ASN A 47 10.24 21.29 16.08
N ALA A 48 10.35 20.55 17.20
CA ALA A 48 10.46 19.10 17.16
C ALA A 48 9.16 18.45 16.65
N CYS A 49 8.00 19.01 17.00
CA CYS A 49 6.72 18.58 16.48
C CYS A 49 6.56 18.87 14.99
N ASP A 50 7.03 20.02 14.49
CA ASP A 50 6.99 20.35 13.07
C ASP A 50 7.87 19.40 12.26
N GLY A 51 9.14 19.19 12.68
CA GLY A 51 10.02 18.23 12.02
C GLY A 51 9.48 16.79 12.04
N PHE A 52 8.89 16.38 13.17
CA PHE A 52 8.23 15.08 13.27
C PHE A 52 7.03 14.98 12.31
N GLN A 53 6.21 16.03 12.17
CA GLN A 53 5.06 16.03 11.26
C GLN A 53 5.48 15.91 9.80
N ASP A 54 6.53 16.61 9.40
CA ASP A 54 7.06 16.55 8.03
C ASP A 54 7.64 15.16 7.71
N ASP A 55 8.54 14.65 8.56
CA ASP A 55 9.15 13.33 8.40
C ASP A 55 8.10 12.21 8.40
N TRP A 56 7.10 12.32 9.28
CA TRP A 56 5.98 11.40 9.35
C TRP A 56 5.11 11.46 8.10
N GLY A 57 4.78 12.67 7.61
CA GLY A 57 4.02 12.86 6.38
C GLY A 57 4.73 12.27 5.16
N ASP A 58 6.04 12.47 5.03
CA ASP A 58 6.83 11.90 3.95
C ASP A 58 7.00 10.38 4.08
N GLY A 59 7.17 9.86 5.29
CA GLY A 59 7.14 8.42 5.57
C GLY A 59 5.83 7.78 5.11
N ILE A 60 4.69 8.41 5.41
CA ILE A 60 3.37 7.94 4.98
C ILE A 60 3.23 7.93 3.46
N LYS A 61 3.64 9.02 2.78
CA LYS A 61 3.60 9.07 1.31
C LYS A 61 4.41 7.94 0.69
N ARG A 62 5.64 7.71 1.16
CA ARG A 62 6.50 6.63 0.65
C ARG A 62 5.89 5.25 0.86
N ILE A 63 5.24 5.02 2.01
CA ILE A 63 4.54 3.76 2.28
C ILE A 63 3.34 3.60 1.35
N ALA A 64 2.54 4.66 1.14
CA ALA A 64 1.41 4.65 0.22
C ALA A 64 1.85 4.39 -1.24
N ASP A 65 2.95 5.02 -1.68
CA ASP A 65 3.51 4.80 -3.02
C ASP A 65 4.03 3.37 -3.18
N GLY A 66 4.76 2.85 -2.18
CA GLY A 66 5.22 1.46 -2.18
C GLY A 66 4.06 0.45 -2.20
N ALA A 67 3.01 0.72 -1.43
CA ALA A 67 1.78 -0.06 -1.45
C ALA A 67 1.12 -0.08 -2.83
N LYS A 68 1.04 1.08 -3.49
CA LYS A 68 0.49 1.21 -4.84
C LYS A 68 1.33 0.46 -5.89
N GLN A 69 2.66 0.55 -5.81
CA GLN A 69 3.55 -0.20 -6.70
C GLN A 69 3.40 -1.71 -6.53
N LEU A 70 3.31 -2.18 -5.27
CA LEU A 70 3.03 -3.58 -4.97
C LEU A 70 1.67 -4.01 -5.54
N HIS A 71 0.64 -3.19 -5.36
CA HIS A 71 -0.69 -3.43 -5.94
C HIS A 71 -0.64 -3.61 -7.46
N GLU A 72 -0.03 -2.66 -8.17
CA GLU A 72 0.11 -2.70 -9.63
C GLU A 72 0.93 -3.91 -10.10
N GLY A 73 2.00 -4.26 -9.37
CA GLY A 73 2.81 -5.45 -9.66
C GLY A 73 2.00 -6.74 -9.53
N LEU A 74 1.28 -6.90 -8.42
CA LEU A 74 0.45 -8.08 -8.17
C LEU A 74 -0.69 -8.20 -9.19
N GLN A 75 -1.32 -7.09 -9.57
CA GLN A 75 -2.37 -7.08 -10.59
C GLN A 75 -1.82 -7.54 -11.95
N LYS A 76 -0.66 -7.02 -12.38
CA LYS A 76 0.00 -7.47 -13.62
C LYS A 76 0.37 -8.94 -13.57
N THR A 77 0.88 -9.43 -12.44
CA THR A 77 1.19 -10.85 -12.25
C THR A 77 -0.07 -11.72 -12.37
N LEU A 78 -1.20 -11.29 -11.80
CA LEU A 78 -2.47 -11.99 -11.90
C LEU A 78 -2.97 -12.05 -13.35
N GLU A 79 -2.96 -10.92 -14.05
CA GLU A 79 -3.37 -10.83 -15.46
C GLU A 79 -2.51 -11.72 -16.37
N ALA A 80 -1.19 -11.72 -16.14
CA ALA A 80 -0.27 -12.60 -16.87
C ALA A 80 -0.59 -14.08 -16.63
N TYR A 81 -0.85 -14.47 -15.38
CA TYR A 81 -1.19 -15.84 -15.03
C TYR A 81 -2.49 -16.29 -15.70
N GLN A 82 -3.54 -15.46 -15.63
CA GLN A 82 -4.82 -15.74 -16.28
C GLN A 82 -4.69 -15.86 -17.80
N THR A 83 -3.86 -15.02 -18.41
CA THR A 83 -3.61 -15.08 -19.86
C THR A 83 -2.91 -16.39 -20.25
N VAL A 84 -1.86 -16.77 -19.51
CA VAL A 84 -1.13 -18.02 -19.73
C VAL A 84 -2.06 -19.23 -19.58
N ASP A 85 -2.91 -19.24 -18.55
CA ASP A 85 -3.84 -20.35 -18.30
C ASP A 85 -4.91 -20.46 -19.41
N GLN A 86 -5.43 -19.33 -19.90
CA GLN A 86 -6.35 -19.29 -21.04
C GLN A 86 -5.70 -19.79 -22.34
N ASP A 87 -4.47 -19.38 -22.62
CA ASP A 87 -3.76 -19.79 -23.83
C ASP A 87 -3.38 -21.27 -23.79
N LEU A 88 -2.99 -21.79 -22.61
CA LEU A 88 -2.84 -23.22 -22.39
C LEU A 88 -4.15 -23.98 -22.65
N GLN A 89 -5.27 -23.54 -22.08
CA GLN A 89 -6.57 -24.17 -22.32
C GLN A 89 -6.95 -24.21 -23.81
N LYS A 90 -6.76 -23.09 -24.54
CA LYS A 90 -7.02 -23.03 -25.99
C LYS A 90 -6.13 -23.99 -26.77
N GLY A 91 -4.83 -24.02 -26.46
CA GLY A 91 -3.88 -24.92 -27.13
C GLY A 91 -4.17 -26.41 -26.90
N PHE A 92 -4.67 -26.77 -25.71
CA PHE A 92 -5.11 -28.14 -25.42
C PHE A 92 -6.49 -28.48 -26.00
N SER A 93 -7.38 -27.52 -26.19
CA SER A 93 -8.71 -27.72 -26.78
C SER A 93 -8.69 -27.80 -28.32
N GLN A 94 -7.57 -27.43 -28.96
CA GLN A 94 -7.37 -27.45 -30.41
C GLN A 94 -6.73 -28.77 -30.93
N LYS A 95 -6.51 -29.76 -30.06
CA LYS A 95 -6.13 -31.14 -30.39
C LYS A 95 -7.27 -32.09 -30.08
#